data_AF-A0A7K7NZZ9-F1
#
_entry.id   AF-A0A7K7NZZ9-F1
#
_cell.length_a   1.000
_cell.length_b   1.000
_cell.length_c   1.000
_cell.angle_alpha   90.00
_cell.angle_beta   90.00
_cell.angle_gamma   90.00
#
_symmetry.space_group_name_H-M   'P 1'
#
loop_
_entity.id
_entity.type
_entity.pdbx_description
1 polymer ?
#
loop_
_entity_poly.entity_id
_entity_poly.type
_entity_poly.pdbx_seq_one_letter_code
_entity_poly.pdbx_strand_id
1 'polypeptide(L)'
;LKHVQKNKMGFVSIKLLTSLKKVKYLTHDWWLTLYTLRFSELLEVNEEGTKVRRWVIAYVHTFLSPPSRLLLAWELLPLEQDMLLLLQKNFLKTITRMFSPFGTIASIRILWPGRKLPSDVQKYTSDFPELLSKHCALVEYKSLGSA
;
A
#
# COMPACT_ATOMS: atom_id res chain seq x y z
N LEU A 1 -7.26 -0.35 16.14
CA LEU A 1 -7.81 0.38 14.96
C LEU A 1 -8.67 -0.51 14.04
N LYS A 2 -9.28 -1.61 14.55
CA LYS A 2 -10.10 -2.54 13.75
C LYS A 2 -11.38 -1.92 13.15
N HIS A 3 -11.86 -0.80 13.71
CA HIS A 3 -13.11 -0.16 13.27
C HIS A 3 -12.96 0.77 12.06
N VAL A 4 -11.73 1.12 11.68
CA VAL A 4 -11.45 2.06 10.58
C VAL A 4 -11.38 1.37 9.22
N GLN A 5 -11.19 0.05 9.19
CA GLN A 5 -10.96 -0.74 7.96
C GLN A 5 -12.23 -1.29 7.27
N LYS A 6 -13.44 -0.99 7.77
CA LYS A 6 -14.68 -1.64 7.28
C LYS A 6 -15.23 -1.12 5.95
N ASN A 7 -14.59 -0.13 5.32
CA ASN A 7 -15.14 0.50 4.12
C ASN A 7 -14.45 -0.02 2.85
N LYS A 8 -15.22 -0.48 1.85
CA LYS A 8 -14.71 -1.06 0.59
C LYS A 8 -13.72 -0.16 -0.15
N MET A 9 -13.85 1.15 0.01
CA MET A 9 -13.02 2.17 -0.65
C MET A 9 -11.90 2.75 0.25
N GLY A 10 -11.76 2.26 1.50
CA GLY A 10 -10.70 2.68 2.42
C GLY A 10 -10.85 4.10 3.02
N PHE A 11 -11.97 4.78 2.78
CA PHE A 11 -12.22 6.13 3.29
C PHE A 11 -12.67 6.15 4.75
N VAL A 12 -12.16 7.13 5.48
CA VAL A 12 -12.41 7.40 6.90
C VAL A 12 -12.90 8.84 7.04
N SER A 13 -13.91 9.09 7.89
CA SER A 13 -14.38 10.46 8.11
C SER A 13 -13.34 11.31 8.84
N ILE A 14 -13.18 12.56 8.43
CA ILE A 14 -12.21 13.47 9.05
C ILE A 14 -12.59 13.76 10.51
N LYS A 15 -13.88 13.81 10.82
CA LYS A 15 -14.38 13.93 12.21
C LYS A 15 -13.96 12.75 13.09
N LEU A 16 -13.94 11.54 12.53
CA LEU A 16 -13.42 10.37 13.25
C LEU A 16 -11.91 10.48 13.43
N LEU A 17 -11.18 10.93 12.39
CA LEU A 17 -9.74 11.16 12.47
C LEU A 17 -9.39 12.16 13.58
N THR A 18 -10.09 13.29 13.66
CA THR A 18 -9.85 14.30 14.70
C THR A 18 -10.20 13.84 16.10
N SER A 19 -11.12 12.88 16.25
CA SER A 19 -11.44 12.29 17.55
C SER A 19 -10.36 11.33 18.08
N LEU A 20 -9.40 10.92 17.26
CA LEU A 20 -8.33 10.02 17.68
C LEU A 20 -7.46 10.71 18.72
N LYS A 21 -7.16 10.02 19.84
CA LYS A 21 -6.46 10.59 21.01
C LYS A 21 -5.27 11.48 20.66
N LYS A 22 -4.40 11.04 19.73
CA LYS A 22 -3.21 11.79 19.30
C LYS A 22 -3.54 13.03 18.47
N VAL A 23 -4.54 12.96 17.60
CA VAL A 23 -4.96 14.08 16.75
C VAL A 23 -5.75 15.08 17.58
N LYS A 24 -6.67 14.59 18.42
CA LYS A 24 -7.47 15.39 19.35
C LYS A 24 -6.61 16.24 20.30
N TYR A 25 -5.46 15.72 20.72
CA TYR A 25 -4.50 16.45 21.54
C TYR A 25 -3.85 17.63 20.80
N LEU A 26 -3.70 17.54 19.47
CA LEU A 26 -3.11 18.60 18.64
C LEU A 26 -4.16 19.63 18.21
N THR A 27 -5.33 19.17 17.80
CA THR A 27 -6.42 20.03 17.37
C THR A 27 -7.78 19.39 17.61
N HIS A 28 -8.72 20.21 18.05
CA HIS A 28 -10.13 19.83 18.18
C HIS A 28 -10.93 20.16 16.91
N ASP A 29 -10.41 21.02 16.04
CA ASP A 29 -11.11 21.54 14.88
C ASP A 29 -10.89 20.70 13.63
N TRP A 30 -11.97 20.10 13.15
CA TRP A 30 -11.95 19.27 11.95
C TRP A 30 -11.74 20.09 10.66
N TRP A 31 -12.12 21.37 10.64
CA TRP A 31 -11.84 22.28 9.53
C TRP A 31 -10.36 22.54 9.34
N LEU A 32 -9.63 22.78 10.44
CA LEU A 32 -8.18 22.96 10.41
C LEU A 32 -7.50 21.66 9.96
N THR A 33 -7.99 20.53 10.45
CA THR A 33 -7.49 19.21 10.02
C THR A 33 -7.73 19.01 8.52
N LEU A 34 -8.93 19.28 8.00
CA LEU A 34 -9.21 19.22 6.56
C LEU A 34 -8.27 20.12 5.75
N TYR A 35 -8.03 21.35 6.20
CA TYR A 35 -7.10 22.26 5.53
C TYR A 35 -5.70 21.66 5.45
N THR A 36 -5.15 21.15 6.56
CA THR A 36 -3.82 20.50 6.57
C THR A 36 -3.75 19.26 5.69
N LEU A 37 -4.82 18.46 5.65
CA LEU A 37 -4.89 17.24 4.84
C LEU A 37 -4.78 17.52 3.34
N ARG A 38 -5.20 18.69 2.85
CA ARG A 38 -5.06 19.08 1.44
C ARG A 38 -3.62 19.30 1.00
N PHE A 39 -2.71 19.56 1.94
CA PHE A 39 -1.28 19.73 1.68
C PHE A 39 -0.47 18.44 1.87
N SER A 40 -1.12 17.36 2.29
CA SER A 40 -0.43 16.10 2.56
C SER A 40 -0.24 15.29 1.28
N GLU A 41 1.00 14.94 0.96
CA GLU A 41 1.34 14.07 -0.18
C GLU A 41 0.95 12.61 0.03
N LEU A 42 0.69 12.21 1.29
CA LEU A 42 0.42 10.83 1.68
C LEU A 42 -1.07 10.50 1.86
N LEU A 43 -1.94 11.50 1.82
CA LEU A 43 -3.35 11.37 2.18
C LEU A 43 -4.20 12.05 1.11
N GLU A 44 -5.26 11.37 0.69
CA GLU A 44 -6.21 11.89 -0.29
C GLU A 44 -7.52 12.24 0.40
N VAL A 45 -8.03 13.43 0.12
CA VAL A 45 -9.33 13.88 0.59
C VAL A 45 -10.35 13.66 -0.53
N ASN A 46 -11.55 13.18 -0.17
CA ASN A 46 -12.70 13.12 -1.08
C ASN A 46 -13.00 14.51 -1.68
N GLU A 47 -13.52 14.57 -2.90
CA GLU A 47 -14.11 15.76 -3.52
C GLU A 47 -15.05 16.54 -2.57
N GLU A 48 -15.87 15.83 -1.78
CA GLU A 48 -16.79 16.42 -0.79
C GLU A 48 -16.08 17.05 0.42
N GLY A 49 -14.78 16.78 0.64
CA GLY A 49 -14.03 17.31 1.78
C GLY A 49 -14.37 16.69 3.13
N THR A 50 -15.11 15.58 3.19
CA THR A 50 -15.60 14.99 4.45
C THR A 50 -14.83 13.75 4.91
N LYS A 51 -14.16 13.08 3.95
CA LYS A 51 -13.48 11.80 4.14
C LYS A 51 -12.07 11.89 3.63
N VAL A 52 -11.19 11.12 4.25
CA VAL A 52 -9.79 10.98 3.91
C VAL A 52 -9.45 9.50 3.76
N ARG A 53 -8.57 9.19 2.83
CA ARG A 53 -7.92 7.88 2.71
C ARG A 53 -6.42 8.09 2.59
N ARG A 54 -5.65 7.01 2.69
CA ARG A 54 -4.24 7.06 2.30
C ARG A 54 -4.19 7.23 0.78
N TRP A 55 -3.43 8.23 0.33
CA TRP A 55 -3.08 8.37 -1.08
C TRP A 55 -2.37 7.08 -1.48
N VAL A 56 -2.78 6.50 -2.61
CA VAL A 56 -2.32 5.18 -3.05
C VAL A 56 -0.81 5.22 -3.25
N ILE A 57 -0.08 4.74 -2.26
CA ILE A 57 1.31 4.34 -2.40
C ILE A 57 1.29 2.83 -2.21
N ALA A 58 1.11 2.15 -3.36
CA ALA A 58 0.96 0.71 -3.51
C ALA A 58 -0.29 0.12 -2.83
N TYR A 59 -1.10 -0.57 -3.63
CA TYR A 59 -2.03 -1.56 -3.12
C TYR A 59 -1.21 -2.70 -2.49
N VAL A 60 -0.87 -2.55 -1.21
CA VAL A 60 -0.18 -3.59 -0.45
C VAL A 60 -1.25 -4.51 0.12
N HIS A 61 -1.48 -5.65 -0.52
CA HIS A 61 -2.35 -6.69 0.01
C HIS A 61 -1.52 -7.67 0.84
N THR A 62 -1.83 -7.75 2.14
CA THR A 62 -1.44 -8.88 2.99
C THR A 62 -2.25 -10.09 2.56
N PHE A 63 -1.61 -11.17 2.10
CA PHE A 63 -2.33 -12.41 1.82
C PHE A 63 -3.00 -12.91 3.12
N LEU A 64 -4.33 -13.03 3.14
CA LEU A 64 -5.05 -13.63 4.26
C LEU A 64 -4.84 -15.15 4.28
N SER A 65 -3.72 -15.57 4.88
CA SER A 65 -3.61 -16.89 5.50
C SER A 65 -2.47 -16.84 6.53
N PRO A 66 -2.75 -16.79 7.84
CA PRO A 66 -1.68 -16.82 8.83
C PRO A 66 -0.95 -18.18 8.72
N PRO A 67 0.40 -18.23 8.63
CA PRO A 67 1.37 -17.19 8.97
C PRO A 67 2.06 -16.61 7.72
N SER A 68 1.33 -15.95 6.82
CA SER A 68 1.94 -15.34 5.63
C SER A 68 2.74 -14.09 6.03
N ARG A 69 4.06 -14.22 6.01
CA ARG A 69 5.01 -13.09 6.08
C ARG A 69 5.07 -12.30 4.76
N LEU A 70 4.08 -12.48 3.88
CA LEU A 70 4.12 -12.10 2.47
C LEU A 70 3.16 -10.95 2.18
N LEU A 71 3.72 -9.87 1.65
CA LEU A 71 3.01 -8.71 1.15
C LEU A 71 3.08 -8.69 -0.38
N LEU A 72 1.93 -8.55 -1.05
CA LEU A 72 1.88 -8.26 -2.47
C LEU A 72 1.76 -6.75 -2.68
N ALA A 73 2.65 -6.17 -3.46
CA ALA A 73 2.63 -4.76 -3.81
C ALA A 73 2.63 -4.59 -5.34
N TRP A 74 1.82 -3.67 -5.87
CA TRP A 74 1.82 -3.32 -7.29
C TRP A 74 1.73 -1.80 -7.49
N GLU A 75 2.11 -1.34 -8.70
CA GLU A 75 2.19 0.09 -9.08
C GLU A 75 3.16 0.93 -8.25
N LEU A 76 4.45 0.56 -8.29
CA LEU A 76 5.50 1.25 -7.50
C LEU A 76 6.27 2.33 -8.30
N LEU A 77 5.93 2.59 -9.57
CA LEU A 77 6.64 3.57 -10.42
C LEU A 77 5.71 4.19 -11.50
N PRO A 78 5.91 5.46 -11.91
CA PRO A 78 5.37 5.97 -13.17
C PRO A 78 5.97 5.19 -14.33
N LEU A 79 5.12 4.78 -15.26
CA LEU A 79 5.44 3.92 -16.39
C LEU A 79 6.23 4.70 -17.46
N GLU A 80 7.56 4.64 -17.43
CA GLU A 80 8.38 4.93 -18.61
C GLU A 80 8.93 3.61 -19.18
N GLN A 81 8.52 3.31 -20.41
CA GLN A 81 8.41 1.96 -20.97
C GLN A 81 9.72 1.32 -21.45
N ASP A 82 10.88 1.98 -21.42
CA ASP A 82 11.99 1.56 -22.30
C ASP A 82 13.27 1.01 -21.66
N MET A 83 13.32 0.71 -20.36
CA MET A 83 14.59 0.29 -19.72
C MET A 83 14.46 -0.95 -18.83
N LEU A 84 13.96 -2.09 -19.33
CA LEU A 84 13.66 -3.31 -18.54
C LEU A 84 14.72 -3.74 -17.49
N LEU A 85 16.02 -3.66 -17.79
CA LEU A 85 17.09 -4.04 -16.85
C LEU A 85 17.45 -2.93 -15.83
N LEU A 86 17.39 -1.67 -16.25
CA LEU A 86 17.61 -0.52 -15.37
C LEU A 86 16.40 -0.33 -14.45
N LEU A 87 15.20 -0.57 -15.00
CA LEU A 87 13.92 -0.62 -14.31
C LEU A 87 13.96 -1.67 -13.21
N GLN A 88 14.49 -2.88 -13.46
CA GLN A 88 14.56 -3.91 -12.42
C GLN A 88 15.42 -3.49 -11.22
N LYS A 89 16.60 -2.88 -11.46
CA LYS A 89 17.46 -2.38 -10.37
C LYS A 89 16.82 -1.18 -9.64
N ASN A 90 16.23 -0.26 -10.38
CA ASN A 90 15.53 0.89 -9.81
C ASN A 90 14.30 0.46 -9.01
N PHE A 91 13.51 -0.47 -9.53
CA PHE A 91 12.32 -1.02 -8.89
C PHE A 91 12.66 -1.76 -7.61
N LEU A 92 13.69 -2.62 -7.62
CA LEU A 92 14.15 -3.30 -6.41
C LEU A 92 14.67 -2.30 -5.37
N LYS A 93 15.43 -1.28 -5.80
CA LYS A 93 15.92 -0.21 -4.91
C LYS A 93 14.75 0.59 -4.31
N THR A 94 13.74 0.92 -5.11
CA THR A 94 12.53 1.62 -4.66
C THR A 94 11.74 0.76 -3.68
N ILE A 95 11.50 -0.52 -3.97
CA ILE A 95 10.84 -1.46 -3.06
C ILE A 95 11.62 -1.56 -1.76
N THR A 96 12.92 -1.81 -1.83
CA THR A 96 13.75 -1.93 -0.63
C THR A 96 13.68 -0.65 0.20
N ARG A 97 13.74 0.53 -0.42
CA ARG A 97 13.58 1.82 0.28
C ARG A 97 12.18 1.98 0.89
N MET A 98 11.14 1.60 0.17
CA MET A 98 9.74 1.70 0.61
C MET A 98 9.46 0.76 1.78
N PHE A 99 9.95 -0.48 1.72
CA PHE A 99 9.61 -1.55 2.65
C PHE A 99 10.59 -1.71 3.82
N SER A 100 11.83 -1.22 3.69
CA SER A 100 12.83 -1.19 4.76
C SER A 100 12.35 -0.59 6.09
N PRO A 101 11.62 0.56 6.13
CA PRO A 101 11.17 1.12 7.40
C PRO A 101 10.11 0.29 8.12
N PHE A 102 9.44 -0.65 7.43
CA PHE A 102 8.40 -1.50 8.04
C PHE A 102 8.97 -2.77 8.68
N GLY A 103 10.20 -3.15 8.33
CA GLY A 103 10.97 -4.17 9.04
C GLY A 103 11.96 -4.93 8.17
N THR A 104 12.55 -5.99 8.73
CA THR A 104 13.58 -6.76 8.02
C THR A 104 12.96 -7.62 6.92
N ILE A 105 13.27 -7.26 5.68
CA ILE A 105 12.86 -8.00 4.48
C ILE A 105 13.70 -9.28 4.39
N ALA A 106 13.03 -10.43 4.27
CA ALA A 106 13.63 -11.74 4.07
C ALA A 106 13.86 -12.04 2.58
N SER A 107 12.86 -11.78 1.73
CA SER A 107 12.97 -11.98 0.28
C SER A 107 12.10 -10.99 -0.50
N ILE A 108 12.53 -10.62 -1.71
CA ILE A 108 11.74 -9.81 -2.66
C ILE A 108 11.68 -10.58 -3.97
N ARG A 109 10.48 -10.86 -4.47
CA ARG A 109 10.26 -11.50 -5.78
C ARG A 109 9.49 -10.57 -6.70
N ILE A 110 10.04 -10.27 -7.87
CA ILE A 110 9.40 -9.39 -8.86
C ILE A 110 8.64 -10.25 -9.87
N LEU A 111 7.35 -9.97 -10.06
CA LEU A 111 6.46 -10.61 -11.01
C LEU A 111 6.18 -9.65 -12.16
N TRP A 112 6.54 -10.07 -13.37
CA TRP A 112 6.37 -9.28 -14.59
C TRP A 112 5.07 -9.66 -15.31
N PRO A 113 4.33 -8.67 -15.85
CA PRO A 113 3.13 -8.95 -16.64
C PRO A 113 3.48 -9.79 -17.88
N GLY A 114 2.61 -10.74 -18.22
CA GLY A 114 2.78 -11.63 -19.38
C GLY A 114 3.72 -12.83 -19.21
N ARG A 115 4.44 -12.96 -18.08
CA ARG A 115 5.18 -14.20 -17.75
C ARG A 115 4.31 -15.19 -17.00
N LYS A 116 4.59 -16.49 -17.16
CA LYS A 116 3.90 -17.55 -16.40
C LYS A 116 4.15 -17.32 -14.89
N LEU A 117 3.08 -17.05 -14.15
CA LEU A 117 3.12 -16.91 -12.70
C LEU A 117 3.45 -18.27 -12.06
N PRO A 118 4.27 -18.29 -10.99
CA PRO A 118 4.53 -19.52 -10.26
C PRO A 118 3.25 -20.02 -9.56
N SER A 119 3.17 -21.34 -9.34
CA SER A 119 1.93 -22.04 -8.93
C SER A 119 1.43 -21.65 -7.53
N ASP A 120 2.30 -21.09 -6.70
CA ASP A 120 1.99 -20.45 -5.42
C ASP A 120 1.20 -19.15 -5.60
N VAL A 121 1.54 -18.34 -6.62
CA VAL A 121 0.88 -17.07 -6.92
C VAL A 121 -0.36 -17.25 -7.81
N GLN A 122 -0.35 -18.26 -8.68
CA GLN A 122 -1.42 -18.51 -9.65
C GLN A 122 -2.80 -18.74 -8.99
N LYS A 123 -2.82 -19.25 -7.74
CA LYS A 123 -4.03 -19.45 -6.94
C LYS A 123 -4.73 -18.14 -6.60
N TYR A 124 -3.99 -17.04 -6.54
CA TYR A 124 -4.47 -15.71 -6.18
C TYR A 124 -4.82 -14.84 -7.38
N THR A 125 -4.56 -15.33 -8.60
CA THR A 125 -4.93 -14.63 -9.83
C THR A 125 -6.44 -14.41 -9.95
N SER A 126 -7.24 -15.29 -9.36
CA SER A 126 -8.71 -15.13 -9.30
C SER A 126 -9.15 -13.98 -8.40
N ASP A 127 -8.41 -13.72 -7.32
CA ASP A 127 -8.71 -12.66 -6.35
C ASP A 127 -8.08 -11.31 -6.76
N PHE A 128 -6.95 -11.37 -7.49
CA PHE A 128 -6.16 -10.21 -7.91
C PHE A 128 -5.82 -10.30 -9.42
N PRO A 129 -6.74 -9.90 -10.31
CA PRO A 129 -6.48 -9.89 -11.76
C PRO A 129 -5.31 -8.96 -12.15
N GLU A 130 -4.93 -8.02 -11.27
CA GLU A 130 -3.81 -7.09 -11.44
C GLU A 130 -2.47 -7.80 -11.56
N LEU A 131 -2.33 -9.02 -11.00
CA LEU A 131 -1.15 -9.86 -11.12
C LEU A 131 -0.78 -10.21 -12.57
N LEU A 132 -1.77 -10.21 -13.48
CA LEU A 132 -1.57 -10.52 -14.89
C LEU A 132 -1.26 -9.29 -15.73
N SER A 133 -1.77 -8.13 -15.30
CA SER A 133 -1.76 -6.89 -16.08
C SER A 133 -0.66 -5.91 -15.66
N LYS A 134 -0.22 -5.95 -14.40
CA LYS A 134 0.70 -4.95 -13.83
C LYS A 134 2.01 -5.57 -13.35
N HIS A 135 2.98 -4.69 -13.09
CA HIS A 135 4.23 -5.06 -12.44
C HIS A 135 4.00 -5.22 -10.94
N CYS A 136 4.20 -6.42 -10.42
CA CYS A 136 3.95 -6.76 -9.02
C CYS A 136 5.25 -7.18 -8.32
N ALA A 137 5.30 -6.99 -7.02
CA ALA A 137 6.37 -7.42 -6.15
C ALA A 137 5.80 -8.15 -4.94
N LEU A 138 6.34 -9.32 -4.67
CA LEU A 138 6.09 -10.08 -3.45
C LEU A 138 7.22 -9.80 -2.47
N VAL A 139 6.89 -9.20 -1.33
CA VAL A 139 7.85 -8.86 -0.26
C VAL A 139 7.59 -9.78 0.92
N GLU A 140 8.57 -10.59 1.28
CA GLU A 140 8.53 -11.44 2.46
C GLU A 140 9.31 -10.80 3.61
N TYR A 141 8.71 -10.71 4.80
CA TYR A 141 9.38 -10.21 6.01
C TYR A 141 9.89 -11.33 6.90
N LYS A 142 10.90 -11.05 7.72
CA LYS A 142 11.45 -12.02 8.67
C LYS A 142 10.55 -12.25 9.88
N SER A 143 9.76 -11.25 10.29
CA SER A 143 8.91 -11.28 11.48
C SER A 143 7.45 -10.99 11.13
N LEU A 144 6.52 -11.70 11.78
CA LEU A 144 5.07 -11.47 11.66
C LEU A 144 4.63 -10.10 12.21
N GLY A 145 5.40 -9.52 13.14
CA GLY A 145 5.13 -8.18 13.68
C GLY A 145 5.59 -7.04 12.77
N SER A 146 6.29 -7.37 11.68
CA SER A 146 6.85 -6.43 10.70
C SER A 146 6.15 -6.48 9.34
N ALA A 147 5.22 -7.42 9.15
CA ALA A 147 4.35 -7.54 7.98
C ALA A 147 3.02 -6.80 8.25
#